data_AF-A0A0R3SIC3-F1
#
_entry.id   AF-A0A0R3SIC3-F1
#
_cell.length_a   1.000
_cell.length_b   1.000
_cell.length_c   1.000
_cell.angle_alpha   90.00
_cell.angle_beta   90.00
_cell.angle_gamma   90.00
#
_symmetry.space_group_name_H-M   'P 1'
#
loop_
_entity.id
_entity.type
_entity.pdbx_description
1 polymer ?
#
loop_
_entity_poly.entity_id
_entity_poly.type
_entity_poly.pdbx_seq_one_letter_code
_entity_poly.pdbx_strand_id
1 'polypeptide(L)'
;SVVSVVTAGPCCPVIAITRHPQVARHLRAYRGLFPFVYTGEKLESWSEDMDMRINAAVTAARRAGIVHPQNNVIIVTGSIAGSGNTNTMQVFQVS
;
A
#
# COMPACT_ATOMS: atom_id res chain seq x y z
N SER A 1 -11.24 2.02 -4.26
CA SER A 1 -10.00 2.35 -3.51
C SER A 1 -8.77 1.97 -4.32
N VAL A 2 -8.26 0.73 -4.31
CA VAL A 2 -7.05 0.40 -5.11
C VAL A 2 -7.33 0.21 -6.61
N VAL A 3 -8.44 -0.44 -6.96
CA VAL A 3 -8.82 -0.64 -8.38
C VAL A 3 -9.04 0.72 -9.06
N SER A 4 -9.73 1.64 -8.38
CA SER A 4 -9.94 3.01 -8.88
C SER A 4 -8.64 3.79 -9.11
N VAL A 5 -7.62 3.57 -8.26
CA VAL A 5 -6.28 4.17 -8.45
C VAL A 5 -5.62 3.61 -9.70
N VAL A 6 -5.66 2.30 -9.92
CA VAL A 6 -5.03 1.68 -11.10
C VAL A 6 -5.77 1.97 -12.40
N THR A 7 -7.10 2.07 -12.36
CA THR A 7 -7.91 2.45 -13.53
C THR A 7 -7.67 3.89 -13.97
N ALA A 8 -7.16 4.76 -13.07
CA ALA A 8 -6.74 6.11 -13.44
C ALA A 8 -5.45 6.15 -14.27
N GLY A 9 -4.79 5.00 -14.49
CA GLY A 9 -3.62 4.87 -15.35
C GLY A 9 -2.37 5.60 -14.85
N PRO A 10 -1.96 5.47 -13.58
CA PRO A 10 -0.75 6.12 -13.09
C PRO A 10 0.50 5.60 -13.83
N CYS A 11 1.44 6.51 -14.10
CA CYS A 11 2.73 6.18 -14.74
C CYS A 11 3.72 5.50 -13.78
N CYS A 12 3.31 5.19 -12.55
CA CYS A 12 4.13 4.59 -11.52
C CYS A 12 3.56 3.24 -11.04
N PRO A 13 4.40 2.33 -10.52
CA PRO A 13 3.95 1.12 -9.85
C PRO A 13 3.02 1.43 -8.67
N VAL A 14 1.95 0.65 -8.53
CA VAL A 14 1.00 0.77 -7.40
C VAL A 14 1.19 -0.44 -6.49
N ILE A 15 1.48 -0.21 -5.21
CA ILE A 15 1.61 -1.29 -4.22
C ILE A 15 0.32 -1.38 -3.41
N ALA A 16 -0.33 -2.54 -3.43
CA ALA A 16 -1.57 -2.78 -2.71
C ALA A 16 -1.33 -3.58 -1.43
N ILE A 17 -1.38 -2.91 -0.29
CA ILE A 17 -1.19 -3.53 1.02
C ILE A 17 -2.50 -4.20 1.47
N THR A 18 -2.46 -5.48 1.78
CA THR A 18 -3.62 -6.24 2.28
C THR A 18 -3.21 -7.30 3.30
N ARG A 19 -4.12 -7.65 4.21
CA ARG A 19 -4.00 -8.83 5.08
C ARG A 19 -4.61 -10.09 4.48
N HIS A 20 -5.34 -9.96 3.38
CA HIS A 20 -6.12 -11.06 2.81
C HIS A 20 -5.39 -11.64 1.59
N PRO A 21 -4.82 -12.86 1.67
CA PRO A 21 -4.09 -13.46 0.55
C PRO A 21 -4.97 -13.65 -0.69
N GLN A 22 -6.26 -13.90 -0.48
CA GLN A 22 -7.23 -14.02 -1.58
C GLN A 22 -7.36 -12.70 -2.35
N VAL A 23 -7.45 -11.56 -1.67
CA VAL A 23 -7.47 -10.24 -2.31
C VAL A 23 -6.18 -10.01 -3.08
N ALA A 24 -5.02 -10.31 -2.48
CA ALA A 24 -3.73 -10.19 -3.16
C ALA A 24 -3.67 -11.00 -4.47
N ARG A 25 -4.23 -12.21 -4.50
CA ARG A 25 -4.30 -13.03 -5.73
C ARG A 25 -5.16 -12.36 -6.81
N HIS A 26 -6.34 -11.86 -6.46
CA HIS A 26 -7.21 -11.17 -7.42
C HIS A 26 -6.56 -9.91 -7.99
N LEU A 27 -5.84 -9.16 -7.15
CA LEU A 27 -5.22 -7.91 -7.57
C LEU A 27 -4.11 -8.09 -8.62
N ARG A 28 -3.53 -9.28 -8.75
CA ARG A 28 -2.55 -9.59 -9.81
C ARG A 28 -3.11 -9.48 -11.24
N ALA A 29 -4.43 -9.46 -11.39
CA ALA A 29 -5.07 -9.26 -12.70
C ALA A 29 -4.92 -7.83 -13.24
N TYR A 30 -4.58 -6.85 -12.40
CA TYR A 30 -4.47 -5.44 -12.80
C TYR A 30 -3.03 -5.07 -13.14
N ARG A 31 -2.82 -4.49 -14.32
CA ARG A 31 -1.50 -4.04 -14.79
C ARG A 31 -0.91 -2.99 -13.86
N GLY A 32 0.37 -3.14 -13.52
CA GLY A 32 1.10 -2.16 -12.69
C GLY A 32 0.78 -2.24 -11.19
N LEU A 33 -0.09 -3.17 -10.76
CA LEU A 33 -0.42 -3.39 -9.36
C LEU A 33 0.44 -4.53 -8.78
N PHE A 34 1.15 -4.23 -7.71
CA PHE A 34 1.98 -5.17 -6.94
C PHE A 34 1.35 -5.41 -5.56
N PRO A 35 0.67 -6.55 -5.35
CA PRO A 35 0.05 -6.82 -4.06
C PRO A 35 1.10 -7.22 -3.01
N PHE A 36 0.99 -6.65 -1.82
CA PHE A 36 1.80 -6.97 -0.65
C PHE A 36 0.90 -7.53 0.46
N VAL A 37 1.16 -8.78 0.86
CA VAL A 37 0.43 -9.43 1.96
C VAL A 37 1.17 -9.15 3.27
N TYR A 38 0.57 -8.35 4.14
CA TYR A 38 1.09 -8.12 5.48
C TYR A 38 0.68 -9.27 6.41
N THR A 39 1.68 -9.95 6.98
CA THR A 39 1.50 -11.11 7.88
C THR A 39 1.77 -10.79 9.35
N GLY A 40 2.13 -9.55 9.68
CA GLY A 40 2.34 -9.14 11.06
C GLY A 40 1.04 -9.07 11.85
N GLU A 41 1.18 -9.07 13.18
CA GLU A 41 0.06 -8.96 14.11
C GLU A 41 -0.76 -7.69 13.86
N LYS A 42 -2.04 -7.74 14.21
CA LYS A 42 -2.91 -6.57 14.19
C LYS A 42 -2.80 -5.85 15.53
N LEU A 43 -2.32 -4.61 15.51
CA LEU A 43 -2.24 -3.78 16.69
C LEU A 43 -3.59 -3.14 17.02
N GLU A 44 -3.81 -2.81 18.30
CA GLU A 44 -5.01 -2.11 18.77
C GLU A 44 -5.05 -0.66 18.24
N SER A 45 -3.91 0.02 18.31
CA SER A 45 -3.71 1.35 17.75
C SER A 45 -3.73 1.28 16.23
N TRP A 46 -4.79 1.80 15.61
CA TRP A 46 -4.96 1.73 14.16
C TRP A 46 -3.88 2.51 13.39
N SER A 47 -3.39 3.62 13.95
CA SER A 47 -2.32 4.43 13.35
C SER A 47 -1.01 3.65 13.37
N GLU A 48 -0.64 3.06 14.50
CA GLU A 48 0.57 2.22 14.59
C GLU A 48 0.45 0.98 13.68
N ASP A 49 -0.72 0.36 13.64
CA ASP A 49 -1.01 -0.77 12.74
C ASP A 49 -0.85 -0.38 11.27
N MET A 50 -1.26 0.83 10.90
CA MET A 50 -1.08 1.39 9.57
C MET A 50 0.39 1.63 9.25
N ASP A 51 1.12 2.27 10.16
CA ASP A 51 2.53 2.58 9.99
C ASP A 51 3.38 1.30 9.83
N MET A 52 3.12 0.29 10.66
CA MET A 52 3.79 -1.02 10.55
C MET A 52 3.57 -1.67 9.18
N ARG A 53 2.34 -1.60 8.67
CA ARG A 53 1.98 -2.13 7.35
C ARG A 53 2.68 -1.37 6.21
N ILE A 54 2.68 -0.04 6.27
CA ILE A 54 3.34 0.82 5.30
C ILE A 54 4.85 0.55 5.29
N ASN A 55 5.48 0.56 6.45
CA ASN A 55 6.93 0.35 6.59
C ASN A 55 7.37 -1.02 6.08
N ALA A 56 6.60 -2.07 6.38
CA ALA A 56 6.85 -3.41 5.85
C ALA A 56 6.74 -3.45 4.32
N ALA A 57 5.72 -2.81 3.75
CA ALA A 57 5.51 -2.75 2.31
C ALA A 57 6.63 -1.96 1.59
N VAL A 58 7.03 -0.81 2.14
CA VAL A 58 8.13 0.01 1.60
C VAL A 58 9.45 -0.76 1.66
N THR A 59 9.71 -1.47 2.76
CA THR A 59 10.91 -2.31 2.90
C THR A 59 10.95 -3.43 1.85
N ALA A 60 9.81 -4.10 1.63
CA ALA A 60 9.70 -5.12 0.60
C ALA A 60 9.86 -4.53 -0.81
N ALA A 61 9.27 -3.37 -1.08
CA ALA A 61 9.39 -2.67 -2.35
C ALA A 61 10.82 -2.21 -2.65
N ARG A 62 11.56 -1.78 -1.62
CA ARG A 62 13.00 -1.47 -1.73
C ARG A 62 13.81 -2.71 -2.10
N ARG A 63 13.57 -3.84 -1.43
CA ARG A 63 14.24 -5.12 -1.75
C ARG A 63 13.92 -5.61 -3.16
N ALA A 64 12.70 -5.35 -3.63
CA ALA A 64 12.27 -5.69 -4.99
C ALA A 64 12.76 -4.70 -6.06
N GLY A 65 13.44 -3.61 -5.69
CA GLY A 65 13.89 -2.58 -6.63
C GLY A 65 12.77 -1.73 -7.24
N ILE A 66 11.59 -1.71 -6.62
CA ILE A 66 10.44 -0.89 -7.05
C ILE A 66 10.58 0.55 -6.55
N VAL A 67 11.16 0.71 -5.35
CA VAL A 67 11.33 2.00 -4.67
C VAL A 67 12.80 2.16 -4.29
N HIS A 68 13.35 3.33 -4.55
CA HIS A 68 14.73 3.69 -4.18
C HIS A 68 14.76 4.78 -3.11
N PRO A 69 15.89 4.91 -2.37
CA PRO A 69 16.11 6.08 -1.52
C PRO A 69 15.90 7.38 -2.31
N GLN A 70 15.43 8.41 -1.62
CA GLN A 70 15.09 9.74 -2.15
C GLN A 70 13.88 9.78 -3.09
N ASN A 71 13.25 8.65 -3.42
CA ASN A 71 12.00 8.64 -4.19
C ASN A 71 10.84 9.18 -3.36
N ASN A 72 9.92 9.88 -4.02
CA ASN A 72 8.65 10.26 -3.43
C ASN A 72 7.65 9.11 -3.60
N VAL A 73 7.00 8.72 -2.52
CA VAL A 73 5.90 7.75 -2.51
C VAL A 73 4.61 8.44 -2.10
N ILE A 74 3.52 8.07 -2.78
CA ILE A 74 2.17 8.54 -2.46
C ILE A 74 1.48 7.43 -1.67
N ILE A 75 1.07 7.76 -0.45
CA ILE A 75 0.33 6.86 0.43
C ILE A 75 -1.13 7.22 0.36
N VAL A 76 -1.97 6.24 0.00
CA VAL A 76 -3.43 6.38 -0.07
C VAL A 76 -4.05 5.48 0.98
N THR A 77 -4.68 6.09 1.98
CA THR A 77 -5.23 5.40 3.15
C THR A 77 -6.61 5.97 3.53
N GLY A 78 -7.23 5.35 4.53
CA GLY A 78 -8.34 6.00 5.24
C GLY A 78 -7.84 6.79 6.43
N SER A 79 -8.62 7.74 6.93
CA SER A 79 -8.33 8.51 8.15
C SER A 79 -8.71 7.78 9.44
N ILE A 80 -9.54 6.73 9.35
CA ILE A 80 -10.04 5.95 10.48
C ILE A 80 -10.09 4.46 10.17
N ALA A 81 -10.14 3.63 11.22
CA ALA A 81 -10.37 2.20 11.10
C ALA A 81 -11.76 1.90 10.51
N GLY A 82 -11.81 1.00 9.53
CA GLY A 82 -13.06 0.56 8.90
C GLY A 82 -12.91 0.33 7.40
N SER A 83 -13.88 -0.37 6.82
CA SER A 83 -14.00 -0.53 5.36
C SER A 83 -14.68 0.69 4.73
N GLY A 84 -14.27 1.07 3.52
CA GLY A 84 -14.98 2.06 2.70
C GLY A 84 -14.51 3.51 2.82
N ASN A 85 -13.68 3.83 3.81
CA ASN A 85 -13.21 5.19 4.06
C ASN A 85 -11.81 5.41 3.49
N THR A 86 -11.61 5.42 2.17
CA THR A 86 -10.30 5.86 1.59
C THR A 86 -10.39 7.34 1.25
N ASN A 87 -9.87 8.20 2.12
CA ASN A 87 -10.04 9.66 2.06
C ASN A 87 -8.76 10.45 2.37
N THR A 88 -7.64 9.78 2.63
CA THR A 88 -6.38 10.44 2.98
C THR A 88 -5.32 10.10 1.95
N MET A 89 -4.64 11.14 1.45
CA MET A 89 -3.49 11.03 0.57
C MET A 89 -2.33 11.83 1.16
N GLN A 90 -1.17 11.21 1.25
CA GLN A 90 0.04 11.83 1.80
C GLN A 90 1.21 11.55 0.87
N VAL A 91 2.13 12.52 0.76
CA VAL A 91 3.38 12.37 -0.01
C VAL A 91 4.52 12.26 0.99
N PHE A 92 5.31 11.20 0.86
CA PHE A 92 6.47 10.97 1.70
C PHE A 92 7.71 10.78 0.83
N GLN A 93 8.85 11.28 1.29
CA GLN A 93 10.13 10.95 0.70
C GLN A 93 10.72 9.74 1.42
N VAL A 94 11.14 8.73 0.66
CA VAL A 94 11.78 7.54 1.21
C VAL A 94 13.22 7.86 1.57
N SER A 95 13.61 7.59 2.81
CA SER A 95 14.98 7.74 3.32
C SER A 95 15.89 6.55 3.00
#